data_AF-A0A958LZ45-F1
#
_entry.id   AF-A0A958LZ45-F1
#
_cell.length_a   1.000
_cell.length_b   1.000
_cell.length_c   1.000
_cell.angle_alpha   90.00
_cell.angle_beta   90.00
_cell.angle_gamma   90.00
#
_symmetry.space_group_name_H-M   'P 1'
#
loop_
_entity.id
_entity.type
_entity.pdbx_description
1 polymer ?
#
loop_
_entity_poly.entity_id
_entity_poly.type
_entity_poly.pdbx_seq_one_letter_code
_entity_poly.pdbx_strand_id
1 'polypeptide(L)'
;MIRIIVVVLLIVGIATDIVPCTEIDESIYATISDCTARKLDPYTLEWGIKINFKDEVEHRSDNWLNLLSDNVHPRFPYLPLGGQCKSEYGKFEKGQNVLLNCTQEFEDIPRDYVNTVVLFEDSRFPLGLEMKIPLSQYRKQLNMHA
;
A
#
# COMPACT_ATOMS: atom_id res chain seq x y z
N MET A 1 -22.00 -47.27 -3.14
CA MET A 1 -21.92 -46.33 -2.00
C MET A 1 -20.94 -45.23 -2.36
N ILE A 2 -21.45 -44.11 -2.88
CA ILE A 2 -20.63 -42.97 -3.31
C ILE A 2 -20.58 -41.98 -2.15
N ARG A 3 -19.40 -41.77 -1.56
CA ARG A 3 -19.17 -40.72 -0.56
C ARG A 3 -18.90 -39.42 -1.32
N ILE A 4 -19.88 -38.54 -1.35
CA ILE A 4 -19.72 -37.16 -1.81
C ILE A 4 -19.03 -36.40 -0.67
N ILE A 5 -17.74 -36.12 -0.82
CA ILE A 5 -17.02 -35.19 0.04
C ILE A 5 -17.22 -33.81 -0.57
N VAL A 6 -18.11 -33.01 0.02
CA VAL A 6 -18.23 -31.59 -0.27
C VAL A 6 -17.12 -30.88 0.52
N VAL A 7 -15.97 -30.66 -0.12
CA VAL A 7 -14.97 -29.71 0.39
C VAL A 7 -15.49 -28.31 0.07
N VAL A 8 -16.07 -27.67 1.08
CA VAL A 8 -16.40 -26.24 1.05
C VAL A 8 -15.08 -25.48 0.98
N LEU A 9 -14.69 -25.07 -0.22
CA LEU A 9 -13.63 -24.10 -0.47
C LEU A 9 -14.16 -22.73 -0.01
N LEU A 10 -13.93 -22.45 1.27
CA LEU A 10 -14.07 -21.13 1.87
C LEU A 10 -12.90 -20.28 1.36
N ILE A 11 -13.03 -19.76 0.13
CA ILE A 11 -12.16 -18.69 -0.35
C ILE A 11 -12.53 -17.48 0.49
N VAL A 12 -11.72 -17.22 1.52
CA VAL A 12 -11.70 -15.94 2.23
C VAL A 12 -11.25 -14.91 1.21
N GLY A 13 -12.21 -14.34 0.48
CA GLY A 13 -12.00 -13.15 -0.32
C GLY A 13 -11.67 -12.02 0.63
N ILE A 14 -10.38 -11.80 0.89
CA ILE A 14 -9.91 -10.54 1.46
C ILE A 14 -10.29 -9.51 0.40
N ALA A 15 -11.35 -8.75 0.65
CA ALA A 15 -11.68 -7.58 -0.16
C ALA A 15 -10.54 -6.58 0.04
N THR A 16 -9.54 -6.64 -0.83
CA THR A 16 -8.54 -5.60 -0.95
C THR A 16 -9.21 -4.46 -1.69
N ASP A 17 -9.32 -3.31 -1.03
CA ASP A 17 -9.85 -2.11 -1.66
C ASP A 17 -8.80 -1.62 -2.66
N ILE A 18 -8.98 -1.99 -3.94
CA ILE A 18 -8.14 -1.51 -5.04
C ILE A 18 -8.37 -0.02 -5.20
N VAL A 19 -7.29 0.75 -5.17
CA VAL A 19 -7.29 2.20 -5.31
C VAL A 19 -6.40 2.61 -6.48
N PRO A 20 -6.63 3.77 -7.12
CA PRO A 20 -5.71 4.28 -8.13
C PRO A 20 -4.31 4.54 -7.57
N CYS A 21 -3.28 4.12 -8.29
CA CYS A 21 -1.91 4.60 -8.12
C CYS A 21 -1.77 5.92 -8.90
N THR A 22 -1.61 7.05 -8.22
CA THR A 22 -1.28 8.31 -8.91
C THR A 22 0.21 8.52 -8.80
N GLU A 23 0.96 8.29 -9.88
CA GLU A 23 2.40 8.57 -9.90
C GLU A 23 2.62 10.09 -9.85
N ILE A 24 3.48 10.54 -8.94
CA ILE A 24 3.85 11.95 -8.74
C ILE A 24 5.30 12.23 -9.13
N ASP A 25 6.17 11.22 -9.08
CA ASP A 25 7.53 11.27 -9.59
C ASP A 25 7.81 10.00 -10.41
N GLU A 26 8.20 10.18 -11.67
CA GLU A 26 8.53 9.08 -12.56
C GLU A 26 9.96 8.58 -12.31
N SER A 27 10.13 7.25 -12.38
CA SER A 27 11.45 6.62 -12.32
C SER A 27 11.78 5.84 -13.59
N ILE A 28 13.05 5.88 -13.97
CA ILE A 28 13.61 5.03 -15.02
C ILE A 28 13.74 3.57 -14.57
N TYR A 29 13.77 3.32 -13.25
CA TYR A 29 14.03 1.99 -12.69
C TYR A 29 12.77 1.14 -12.56
N ALA A 30 11.59 1.75 -12.37
CA ALA A 30 10.35 1.00 -12.14
C ALA A 30 9.07 1.79 -12.48
N THR A 31 7.92 1.12 -12.30
CA THR A 31 6.53 1.62 -12.39
C THR A 31 5.68 0.92 -11.34
N ILE A 32 4.58 1.53 -10.90
CA ILE A 32 3.68 0.92 -9.91
C ILE A 32 2.36 0.47 -10.53
N SER A 33 1.85 -0.66 -10.04
CA SER A 33 0.50 -1.14 -10.31
C SER A 33 -0.14 -1.77 -9.07
N ASP A 34 -1.40 -2.18 -9.20
CA ASP A 34 -2.12 -2.99 -8.19
C ASP A 34 -2.13 -2.36 -6.78
N CYS A 35 -2.33 -1.05 -6.71
CA CYS A 35 -2.41 -0.32 -5.46
C CYS A 35 -3.64 -0.70 -4.64
N THR A 36 -3.41 -0.93 -3.35
CA THR A 36 -4.45 -1.20 -2.36
C THR A 36 -4.22 -0.30 -1.15
N ALA A 37 -5.30 0.20 -0.57
CA ALA A 37 -5.23 0.97 0.67
C ALA A 37 -6.52 0.72 1.47
N ARG A 38 -6.38 0.41 2.75
CA ARG A 38 -7.47 0.08 3.64
C ARG A 38 -7.20 0.64 5.03
N LYS A 39 -8.10 1.50 5.48
CA LYS A 39 -8.13 1.96 6.87
C LYS A 39 -8.72 0.85 7.74
N LEU A 40 -7.91 0.23 8.60
CA LEU A 40 -8.36 -0.84 9.50
C LEU A 40 -9.14 -0.28 10.69
N ASP A 41 -8.68 0.85 11.22
CA ASP A 41 -9.26 1.62 12.31
C ASP A 41 -8.83 3.11 12.17
N PRO A 42 -9.18 4.04 13.08
CA PRO A 42 -8.74 5.44 13.00
C PRO A 42 -7.24 5.67 12.86
N TYR A 43 -6.42 4.74 13.33
CA TYR A 43 -5.00 4.89 13.59
C TYR A 43 -4.15 3.99 12.68
N THR A 44 -4.73 2.93 12.13
CA THR A 44 -4.01 1.92 11.37
C THR A 44 -4.39 1.92 9.88
N LEU A 45 -3.39 2.07 9.02
CA LEU A 45 -3.49 1.94 7.57
C LEU A 45 -2.78 0.69 7.08
N GLU A 46 -3.48 -0.15 6.33
CA GLU A 46 -2.90 -1.22 5.54
C GLU A 46 -2.86 -0.80 4.08
N TRP A 47 -1.72 -0.94 3.41
CA TRP A 47 -1.61 -0.66 1.98
C TRP A 47 -0.63 -1.60 1.31
N GLY A 48 -0.77 -1.73 0.00
CA GLY A 48 0.08 -2.60 -0.81
C GLY A 48 0.24 -2.07 -2.22
N ILE A 49 1.41 -2.29 -2.79
CA ILE A 49 1.75 -1.91 -4.16
C ILE A 49 2.50 -3.05 -4.85
N LYS A 50 2.37 -3.11 -6.18
CA LYS A 50 3.24 -3.93 -7.02
C LYS A 50 4.25 -3.05 -7.74
N ILE A 51 5.53 -3.31 -7.48
CA ILE A 51 6.65 -2.64 -8.13
C ILE A 51 7.03 -3.45 -9.36
N ASN A 52 6.97 -2.84 -10.55
CA ASN A 52 7.35 -3.46 -11.81
C ASN A 52 8.66 -2.83 -12.30
N PHE A 53 9.75 -3.60 -12.33
CA PHE A 53 11.09 -3.11 -12.64
C PHE A 53 11.30 -2.96 -14.15
N LYS A 54 11.86 -1.82 -14.56
CA LYS A 54 12.16 -1.44 -15.95
C LYS A 54 13.63 -1.60 -16.30
N ASP A 55 14.50 -1.59 -15.30
CA ASP A 55 15.96 -1.74 -15.41
C ASP A 55 16.53 -2.39 -14.14
N GLU A 56 17.82 -2.74 -14.15
CA GLU A 56 18.50 -3.29 -12.97
C GLU A 56 18.55 -2.26 -11.83
N VAL A 57 17.95 -2.59 -10.68
CA VAL A 57 17.98 -1.76 -9.47
C VAL A 57 17.91 -2.62 -8.22
N GLU A 58 18.44 -2.10 -7.12
CA GLU A 58 18.31 -2.72 -5.81
C GLU A 58 17.05 -2.19 -5.08
N HIS A 59 16.15 -3.08 -4.70
CA HIS A 59 15.04 -2.79 -3.80
C HIS A 59 15.42 -3.21 -2.39
N ARG A 60 15.52 -2.25 -1.47
CA ARG A 60 16.00 -2.45 -0.09
C ARG A 60 14.89 -2.16 0.90
N SER A 61 15.06 -2.62 2.13
CA SER A 61 14.13 -2.32 3.21
C SER A 61 14.20 -0.88 3.71
N ASP A 62 15.25 -0.14 3.35
CA ASP A 62 15.58 1.18 3.86
C ASP A 62 15.59 2.29 2.79
N ASN A 63 15.22 1.97 1.55
CA ASN A 63 15.24 2.91 0.43
C ASN A 63 13.84 3.35 -0.02
N TRP A 64 12.88 3.31 0.88
CA TRP A 64 11.54 3.81 0.65
C TRP A 64 10.98 4.47 1.90
N LEU A 65 10.09 5.43 1.67
CA LEU A 65 9.39 6.20 2.68
C LEU A 65 7.89 6.11 2.44
N ASN A 66 7.13 6.12 3.53
CA ASN A 66 5.70 6.34 3.47
C ASN A 66 5.27 7.36 4.52
N LEU A 67 4.33 8.23 4.13
CA LEU A 67 3.72 9.24 4.96
C LEU A 67 2.30 9.54 4.49
N LEU A 68 1.53 10.26 5.31
CA LEU A 68 0.28 10.85 4.87
C LEU A 68 0.49 12.32 4.50
N SER A 69 -0.01 12.72 3.33
CA SER A 69 0.09 14.09 2.82
C SER A 69 -1.28 14.73 2.63
N ASP A 70 -1.37 16.04 2.92
CA ASP A 70 -2.52 16.88 2.56
C ASP A 70 -2.20 17.61 1.26
N ASN A 71 -2.81 17.14 0.17
CA ASN A 71 -2.63 17.74 -1.15
C ASN A 71 -3.57 18.92 -1.41
N VAL A 72 -4.48 19.21 -0.48
CA VAL A 72 -5.43 20.32 -0.58
C VAL A 72 -4.89 21.55 0.14
N HIS A 73 -4.24 21.36 1.29
CA HIS A 73 -3.60 22.43 2.05
C HIS A 73 -2.18 22.00 2.43
N PRO A 74 -1.13 22.77 2.08
CA PRO A 74 0.24 22.40 2.42
C PRO A 74 0.43 22.46 3.95
N ARG A 75 0.17 21.34 4.61
CA ARG A 75 0.43 21.07 6.02
C ARG A 75 1.63 20.13 6.12
N PHE A 76 2.21 20.05 7.31
CA PHE A 76 3.25 19.05 7.55
C PHE A 76 2.70 17.64 7.30
N PRO A 77 3.46 16.78 6.58
CA PRO A 77 3.07 15.40 6.40
C PRO A 77 3.02 14.68 7.75
N TYR A 78 2.12 13.70 7.85
CA TYR A 78 2.02 12.86 9.04
C TYR A 78 2.89 11.64 8.83
N LEU A 79 3.94 11.55 9.65
CA LEU A 79 4.82 10.39 9.65
C LEU A 79 4.16 9.24 10.43
N PRO A 80 4.41 7.99 10.01
CA PRO A 80 3.97 6.83 10.77
C PRO A 80 4.68 6.79 12.13
N LEU A 81 3.93 6.45 13.18
CA LEU A 81 4.46 6.17 14.52
C LEU A 81 5.22 4.83 14.57
N GLY A 82 4.86 3.93 13.66
CA GLY A 82 5.44 2.61 13.51
C GLY A 82 4.81 1.88 12.33
N GLY A 83 5.34 0.71 12.03
CA GLY A 83 4.77 -0.16 11.01
C GLY A 83 5.60 -1.38 10.71
N GLN A 84 5.01 -2.28 9.93
CA GLN A 84 5.67 -3.48 9.42
C GLN A 84 5.39 -3.59 7.93
N CYS A 85 6.44 -3.85 7.17
CA CYS A 85 6.33 -4.06 5.73
C CYS A 85 6.95 -5.39 5.33
N LYS A 86 6.30 -6.03 4.37
CA LYS A 86 6.72 -7.31 3.79
C LYS A 86 6.92 -7.11 2.30
N SER A 87 8.12 -7.41 1.85
CA SER A 87 8.53 -7.45 0.45
C SER A 87 9.66 -8.46 0.30
N GLU A 88 9.86 -8.92 -0.92
CA GLU A 88 11.14 -9.50 -1.31
C GLU A 88 12.11 -8.34 -1.53
N TYR A 89 13.35 -8.46 -1.04
CA TYR A 89 14.40 -7.44 -1.17
C TYR A 89 15.63 -8.04 -1.88
N GLY A 90 16.35 -7.19 -2.61
CA GLY A 90 17.50 -7.60 -3.40
C GLY A 90 17.60 -6.85 -4.71
N LYS A 91 18.39 -7.40 -5.63
CA LYS A 91 18.52 -6.87 -6.99
C LYS A 91 17.45 -7.46 -7.90
N PHE A 92 16.83 -6.59 -8.69
CA PHE A 92 15.81 -6.97 -9.65
C PHE A 92 16.17 -6.47 -11.03
N GLU A 93 15.87 -7.30 -12.04
CA GLU A 93 16.08 -7.04 -13.46
C GLU A 93 14.79 -6.57 -14.13
N LYS A 94 14.93 -6.06 -15.35
CA LYS A 94 13.81 -5.64 -16.20
C LYS A 94 12.76 -6.76 -16.35
N GLY A 95 11.50 -6.41 -16.11
CA GLY A 95 10.35 -7.31 -16.24
C GLY A 95 10.05 -8.12 -14.97
N GLN A 96 10.93 -8.09 -13.97
CA GLN A 96 10.61 -8.64 -12.66
C GLN A 96 9.66 -7.72 -11.89
N ASN A 97 9.02 -8.27 -10.87
CA ASN A 97 8.13 -7.51 -10.00
C ASN A 97 8.16 -8.04 -8.57
N VAL A 98 7.83 -7.16 -7.63
CA VAL A 98 7.64 -7.52 -6.22
C VAL A 98 6.40 -6.85 -5.66
N LEU A 99 5.87 -7.45 -4.60
CA LEU A 99 4.79 -6.87 -3.81
C LEU A 99 5.39 -6.28 -2.53
N LEU A 100 5.09 -5.01 -2.26
CA LEU A 100 5.35 -4.36 -0.99
C LEU A 100 4.01 -4.17 -0.30
N ASN A 101 3.81 -4.85 0.83
CA ASN A 101 2.61 -4.73 1.66
C ASN A 101 2.99 -4.24 3.05
N CYS A 102 2.28 -3.23 3.54
CA CYS A 102 2.60 -2.53 4.76
C CYS A 102 1.37 -2.38 5.65
N THR A 103 1.61 -2.40 6.95
CA THR A 103 0.66 -1.97 7.98
C THR A 103 1.37 -0.91 8.81
N GLN A 104 0.79 0.28 8.90
CA GLN A 104 1.38 1.43 9.60
C GLN A 104 0.40 2.09 10.54
N GLU A 105 0.94 2.57 11.65
CA GLU A 105 0.23 3.23 12.72
C GLU A 105 0.48 4.74 12.67
N PHE A 106 -0.56 5.52 12.95
CA PHE A 106 -0.56 6.99 12.99
C PHE A 106 -1.30 7.48 14.23
N GLU A 107 -1.06 8.72 14.63
CA GLU A 107 -1.78 9.35 15.76
C GLU A 107 -3.29 9.50 15.46
N ASP A 108 -3.63 9.83 14.22
CA ASP A 108 -4.95 9.76 13.61
C ASP A 108 -4.76 9.79 12.09
N ILE A 109 -5.59 9.07 11.33
CA ILE A 109 -5.58 9.10 9.86
C ILE A 109 -6.64 10.12 9.41
N PRO A 110 -6.24 11.31 8.93
CA PRO A 110 -7.18 12.34 8.54
C PRO A 110 -7.96 11.95 7.28
N ARG A 111 -9.16 12.51 7.11
CA ARG A 111 -10.07 12.13 6.01
C ARG A 111 -9.59 12.55 4.62
N ASP A 112 -8.90 13.69 4.54
CA ASP A 112 -8.54 14.31 3.26
C ASP A 112 -7.08 14.05 2.86
N TYR A 113 -6.38 13.24 3.66
CA TYR A 113 -5.01 12.88 3.39
C TYR A 113 -4.94 11.72 2.41
N VAL A 114 -3.86 11.69 1.63
CA VAL A 114 -3.50 10.55 0.80
C VAL A 114 -2.29 9.84 1.38
N ASN A 115 -2.15 8.57 1.05
CA ASN A 115 -0.96 7.80 1.37
C ASN A 115 0.09 8.05 0.29
N THR A 116 1.15 8.78 0.63
CA THR A 116 2.27 9.03 -0.29
C THR A 116 3.39 8.03 0.01
N VAL A 117 3.87 7.39 -1.04
CA VAL A 117 5.00 6.45 -0.99
C VAL A 117 6.07 6.95 -1.93
N VAL A 118 7.32 6.97 -1.47
CA VAL A 118 8.49 7.29 -2.29
C VAL A 118 9.42 6.08 -2.24
N LEU A 119 9.70 5.47 -3.38
CA LEU A 119 10.66 4.39 -3.53
C LEU A 119 11.96 4.92 -4.12
N PHE A 120 13.06 4.21 -3.85
CA PHE A 120 14.41 4.62 -4.25
C PHE A 120 14.73 6.05 -3.81
N GLU A 121 14.38 6.39 -2.57
CA GLU A 121 14.48 7.75 -2.02
C GLU A 121 15.91 8.32 -2.11
N ASP A 122 16.92 7.46 -1.99
CA ASP A 122 18.34 7.81 -2.09
C ASP A 122 18.87 7.89 -3.53
N SER A 123 18.01 7.64 -4.52
CA SER A 123 18.34 7.67 -5.94
C SER A 123 18.17 9.05 -6.55
N ARG A 124 18.84 9.29 -7.68
CA ARG A 124 18.59 10.46 -8.53
C ARG A 124 17.24 10.39 -9.28
N PHE A 125 16.63 9.21 -9.33
CA PHE A 125 15.36 8.96 -10.00
C PHE A 125 14.40 8.21 -9.06
N PRO A 126 13.91 8.87 -8.00
CA PRO A 126 12.93 8.27 -7.09
C PRO A 126 11.63 7.95 -7.83
N LEU A 127 10.84 7.03 -7.28
CA LEU A 127 9.50 6.71 -7.76
C LEU A 127 8.49 7.10 -6.69
N GLY A 128 7.77 8.20 -6.92
CA GLY A 128 6.77 8.73 -6.01
C GLY A 128 5.36 8.35 -6.47
N LEU A 129 4.51 7.91 -5.54
CA LEU A 129 3.09 7.71 -5.80
C LEU A 129 2.19 8.12 -4.65
N GLU A 130 0.92 8.28 -4.98
CA GLU A 130 -0.15 8.58 -4.04
C GLU A 130 -1.31 7.62 -4.20
N MET A 131 -1.87 7.22 -3.07
CA MET A 131 -3.05 6.38 -2.97
C MET A 131 -4.09 7.08 -2.10
N LYS A 132 -5.31 7.24 -2.62
CA LYS A 132 -6.43 7.72 -1.80
C LYS A 132 -6.76 6.69 -0.72
N ILE A 133 -6.95 7.16 0.51
CA ILE A 133 -7.38 6.31 1.62
C ILE A 133 -8.91 6.21 1.61
N PRO A 134 -9.50 5.01 1.46
CA PRO A 134 -10.95 4.88 1.47
C PRO A 134 -11.55 5.29 2.82
N LEU A 135 -12.59 6.13 2.77
CA LEU A 135 -13.31 6.59 3.98
C LEU A 135 -14.22 5.51 4.60
N SER A 136 -14.46 4.40 3.89
CA SER A 136 -15.59 3.50 4.14
C SER A 136 -15.19 2.09 4.57
N GLN A 137 -14.83 1.89 5.84
CA GLN A 137 -15.02 0.59 6.51
C GLN A 137 -15.66 0.66 7.92
N TYR A 138 -16.03 1.85 8.39
CA TYR A 138 -16.75 2.03 9.66
C TYR A 138 -18.16 1.41 9.71
N ARG A 139 -18.75 1.03 8.56
CA ARG A 139 -20.16 0.60 8.48
C ARG A 139 -20.41 -0.89 8.71
N LYS A 140 -19.42 -1.78 8.59
CA LYS A 140 -19.67 -3.23 8.69
C LYS A 140 -19.60 -3.79 10.13
N GLN A 141 -18.95 -3.11 11.06
CA GLN A 141 -18.93 -3.55 12.47
C GLN A 141 -20.16 -3.06 13.28
N LEU A 142 -20.78 -1.94 12.91
CA LEU A 142 -21.98 -1.44 13.60
C LEU A 142 -23.27 -2.21 13.26
N ASN A 143 -23.30 -2.95 12.15
CA ASN A 143 -24.47 -3.74 11.73
C ASN A 143 -24.43 -5.21 12.22
N MET A 144 -23.47 -5.60 13.06
CA MET A 144 -23.47 -6.91 13.72
C MET A 144 -23.96 -6.85 15.17
N HIS A 145 -24.32 -5.66 15.66
CA HIS A 145 -24.84 -5.44 17.02
C HIS A 145 -26.16 -4.66 17.06
N ALA A 146 -26.87 -4.53 15.92
CA ALA A 146 -28.20 -3.93 15.84
C ALA A 146 -29.26 -4.99 15.54
#